data_AF-A0A814UK43-F1
#
_entry.id   AF-A0A814UK43-F1
#
_cell.length_a   1.000
_cell.length_b   1.000
_cell.length_c   1.000
_cell.angle_alpha   90.00
_cell.angle_beta   90.00
_cell.angle_gamma   90.00
#
_symmetry.space_group_name_H-M   'P 1'
#
loop_
_entity.id
_entity.type
_entity.pdbx_description
1 polymer ?
#
loop_
_entity_poly.entity_id
_entity_poly.type
_entity_poly.pdbx_seq_one_letter_code
_entity_poly.pdbx_strand_id
1 'polypeptide(L)'
;MEIDDFKEKFTMDDIADLFELCKAQCPLKYLSVLLYMSLRRFGVTWNDCDDFIDDTEALKARTAHKWSDIFVSGDLDEFQGENCGGKRNAEFYDYFPEIENDAKQFTLERCSQKSANFTAIDLANFINAKYYEMTNLTKNADNVLIRSVSSCRLDLRRWSAGFKENCQWP
;
A
#
# COMPACT_ATOMS: atom_id res chain seq x y z
N MET A 1 2.22 -5.60 -37.00
CA MET A 1 1.88 -4.90 -35.75
C MET A 1 2.17 -5.89 -34.65
N GLU A 2 3.41 -5.88 -34.18
CA GLU A 2 3.83 -6.72 -33.05
C GLU A 2 2.99 -6.31 -31.84
N ILE A 3 2.33 -7.29 -31.23
CA ILE A 3 1.70 -7.10 -29.93
C ILE A 3 2.87 -7.04 -28.96
N ASP A 4 3.35 -5.83 -28.71
CA ASP A 4 4.24 -5.48 -27.60
C ASP A 4 3.74 -6.25 -26.37
N ASP A 5 4.55 -7.18 -25.86
CA ASP A 5 4.11 -8.13 -24.84
C ASP A 5 3.80 -7.34 -23.57
N PHE A 6 2.52 -7.04 -23.35
CA PHE A 6 2.01 -6.28 -22.20
C PHE A 6 2.53 -6.84 -20.86
N LYS A 7 2.91 -8.13 -20.84
CA LYS A 7 3.54 -8.84 -19.73
C LYS A 7 4.91 -8.30 -19.31
N GLU A 8 5.66 -7.63 -20.18
CA GLU A 8 7.00 -7.12 -19.85
C GLU A 8 6.98 -5.73 -19.19
N LYS A 9 5.87 -4.98 -19.27
CA LYS A 9 5.78 -3.60 -18.76
C LYS A 9 5.17 -3.44 -17.38
N PHE A 10 4.52 -4.49 -16.85
CA PHE A 10 3.91 -4.46 -15.52
C PHE A 10 4.64 -5.43 -14.61
N THR A 11 5.40 -4.91 -13.66
CA THR A 11 6.00 -5.76 -12.63
C THR A 11 4.93 -6.13 -11.59
N MET A 12 5.05 -7.30 -10.97
CA MET A 12 4.14 -7.73 -9.91
C MET A 12 4.11 -6.73 -8.74
N ASP A 13 5.23 -6.04 -8.51
CA ASP A 13 5.35 -4.94 -7.55
C ASP A 13 4.45 -3.75 -7.90
N ASP A 14 4.27 -3.42 -9.18
CA ASP A 14 3.39 -2.33 -9.62
C ASP A 14 1.91 -2.65 -9.34
N ILE A 15 1.53 -3.94 -9.46
CA ILE A 15 0.18 -4.41 -9.15
C ILE A 15 -0.06 -4.38 -7.64
N ALA A 16 0.90 -4.83 -6.85
CA ALA A 16 0.83 -4.78 -5.38
C ALA A 16 0.73 -3.32 -4.89
N ASP A 17 1.56 -2.44 -5.44
CA ASP A 17 1.54 -1.02 -5.14
C ASP A 17 0.20 -0.36 -5.53
N LEU A 18 -0.35 -0.69 -6.71
CA LEU A 18 -1.64 -0.18 -7.16
C LEU A 18 -2.78 -0.68 -6.26
N PHE A 19 -2.73 -1.96 -5.90
CA PHE A 19 -3.70 -2.58 -5.00
C PHE A 19 -3.73 -1.87 -3.64
N GLU A 20 -2.55 -1.62 -3.08
CA GLU A 20 -2.36 -0.92 -1.82
C GLU A 20 -2.84 0.54 -1.89
N LEU A 21 -2.55 1.26 -2.98
CA LEU A 21 -3.07 2.60 -3.22
C LEU A 21 -4.60 2.63 -3.28
N CYS A 22 -5.21 1.59 -3.86
CA CYS A 22 -6.64 1.48 -3.94
C CYS A 22 -7.30 1.16 -2.59
N LYS A 23 -6.62 0.51 -1.63
CA LYS A 23 -7.19 0.16 -0.30
C LYS A 23 -7.72 1.39 0.46
N ALA A 24 -7.13 2.58 0.22
CA ALA A 24 -7.58 3.83 0.84
C ALA A 24 -8.96 4.31 0.33
N GLN A 25 -9.28 3.99 -0.93
CA GLN A 25 -10.48 4.47 -1.63
C GLN A 25 -11.56 3.40 -1.75
N CYS A 26 -11.18 2.12 -1.70
CA CYS A 26 -12.05 0.99 -1.96
C CYS A 26 -11.93 -0.05 -0.84
N PRO A 27 -13.03 -0.65 -0.35
CA PRO A 27 -12.94 -1.66 0.70
C PRO A 27 -12.09 -2.85 0.22
N LEU A 28 -11.21 -3.36 1.09
CA LEU A 28 -10.28 -4.45 0.81
C LEU A 28 -10.93 -5.64 0.08
N LYS A 29 -12.18 -5.94 0.43
CA LYS A 29 -12.99 -6.99 -0.21
C LYS A 29 -13.14 -6.79 -1.72
N TYR A 30 -13.50 -5.59 -2.16
CA TYR A 30 -13.71 -5.29 -3.58
C TYR A 30 -12.42 -5.46 -4.37
N LEU A 31 -11.32 -4.93 -3.82
CA LEU A 31 -10.02 -5.02 -4.47
C LEU A 31 -9.55 -6.47 -4.53
N SER A 32 -9.65 -7.21 -3.42
CA SER A 32 -9.22 -8.61 -3.37
C SER A 32 -9.99 -9.47 -4.37
N VAL A 33 -11.29 -9.21 -4.52
CA VAL A 33 -12.14 -9.90 -5.51
C VAL A 33 -11.74 -9.54 -6.93
N LEU A 34 -11.53 -8.26 -7.23
CA LEU A 34 -11.09 -7.81 -8.55
C LEU A 34 -9.72 -8.40 -8.90
N LEU A 35 -8.76 -8.35 -7.98
CA LEU A 35 -7.42 -8.90 -8.15
C LEU A 35 -7.48 -10.41 -8.42
N TYR A 36 -8.22 -11.14 -7.60
CA TYR A 36 -8.45 -12.57 -7.78
C TYR A 36 -9.09 -12.88 -9.15
N MET A 37 -10.17 -12.19 -9.52
CA MET A 37 -10.85 -12.39 -10.81
C MET A 37 -9.93 -12.10 -12.00
N SER A 38 -9.09 -11.06 -11.91
CA SER A 38 -8.10 -10.73 -12.93
C SER A 38 -7.06 -11.84 -13.09
N LEU A 39 -6.47 -12.33 -11.98
CA LEU A 39 -5.50 -13.42 -12.01
C LEU A 39 -6.11 -14.70 -12.62
N ARG A 40 -7.33 -15.05 -12.21
CA ARG A 40 -8.06 -16.19 -12.79
C ARG A 40 -8.37 -16.01 -14.27
N ARG A 41 -8.70 -14.78 -14.71
CA ARG A 41 -8.96 -14.46 -16.12
C ARG A 41 -7.72 -14.65 -17.00
N PHE A 42 -6.52 -14.42 -16.46
CA PHE A 42 -5.24 -14.64 -17.12
C PHE A 42 -4.72 -16.08 -17.00
N GLY A 43 -5.46 -16.98 -16.36
CA GLY A 43 -5.11 -18.40 -16.26
C GLY A 43 -4.06 -18.71 -15.21
N VAL A 44 -3.80 -17.80 -14.26
CA VAL A 44 -2.93 -18.05 -13.10
C VAL A 44 -3.48 -19.21 -12.28
N THR A 45 -2.63 -20.13 -11.82
CA THR A 45 -3.09 -21.31 -11.08
C THR A 45 -3.62 -20.93 -9.71
N TRP A 46 -4.36 -21.83 -9.05
CA TRP A 46 -4.94 -21.53 -7.74
C TRP A 46 -3.84 -21.27 -6.69
N ASN A 47 -2.78 -22.08 -6.70
CA ASN A 47 -1.69 -21.96 -5.75
C ASN A 47 -0.94 -20.64 -5.96
N ASP A 48 -0.62 -20.30 -7.20
CA ASP A 48 0.05 -19.02 -7.51
C ASP A 48 -0.81 -17.82 -7.14
N CYS A 49 -2.15 -17.93 -7.30
CA CYS A 49 -3.06 -16.89 -6.82
C CYS A 49 -3.02 -16.76 -5.29
N ASP A 50 -3.01 -17.86 -4.55
CA ASP A 50 -3.05 -17.83 -3.09
C ASP A 50 -1.74 -17.26 -2.53
N ASP A 51 -0.59 -17.70 -3.05
CA ASP A 51 0.72 -17.18 -2.67
C ASP A 51 0.82 -15.66 -2.96
N PHE A 52 0.41 -15.22 -4.14
CA PHE A 52 0.44 -13.80 -4.52
C PHE A 52 -0.54 -12.93 -3.70
N ILE A 53 -1.72 -13.46 -3.40
CA ILE A 53 -2.74 -12.75 -2.61
C ILE A 53 -2.29 -12.63 -1.14
N ASP A 54 -1.62 -13.65 -0.59
CA ASP A 54 -1.06 -13.60 0.77
C ASP A 54 0.03 -12.53 0.87
N ASP A 55 0.88 -12.41 -0.15
CA ASP A 55 1.95 -11.40 -0.23
C ASP A 55 1.43 -9.95 -0.34
N THR A 56 0.22 -9.74 -0.86
CA THR A 56 -0.38 -8.40 -1.06
C THR A 56 -1.26 -7.94 0.12
N GLU A 57 -1.27 -8.70 1.21
CA GLU A 57 -2.17 -8.52 2.37
C GLU A 57 -3.65 -8.39 1.93
N ALA A 58 -4.02 -9.09 0.85
CA ALA A 58 -5.37 -9.17 0.33
C ALA A 58 -6.18 -10.26 1.06
N LEU A 59 -7.48 -10.36 0.79
CA LEU A 59 -8.26 -11.52 1.27
C LEU A 59 -7.76 -12.78 0.57
N LYS A 60 -7.36 -13.80 1.36
CA LYS A 60 -6.95 -15.14 0.89
C LYS A 60 -7.75 -15.61 -0.33
N ALA A 61 -7.11 -16.32 -1.26
CA ALA A 61 -7.73 -16.66 -2.55
C ALA A 61 -9.05 -17.40 -2.38
N ARG A 62 -9.18 -18.26 -1.36
CA ARG A 62 -10.43 -18.93 -1.00
C ARG A 62 -11.57 -17.96 -0.67
N THR A 63 -11.27 -16.93 0.11
CA THR A 63 -12.23 -15.92 0.53
C THR A 63 -12.57 -15.01 -0.65
N ALA A 64 -11.56 -14.57 -1.42
CA ALA A 64 -11.78 -13.80 -2.64
C ALA A 64 -12.61 -14.57 -3.69
N HIS A 65 -12.42 -15.89 -3.80
CA HIS A 65 -13.20 -16.76 -4.66
C HIS A 65 -14.68 -16.82 -4.25
N LYS A 66 -14.96 -17.06 -2.96
CA LYS A 66 -16.33 -17.03 -2.43
C LYS A 66 -17.02 -15.71 -2.79
N TRP A 67 -16.34 -14.58 -2.58
CA TRP A 67 -16.88 -13.26 -2.90
C TRP A 67 -17.00 -13.01 -4.39
N SER A 68 -16.11 -13.58 -5.22
CA SER A 68 -16.23 -13.50 -6.67
C SER A 68 -17.47 -14.23 -7.18
N ASP A 69 -17.84 -15.36 -6.57
CA ASP A 69 -19.04 -16.10 -6.95
C ASP A 69 -20.31 -15.30 -6.64
N ILE A 70 -20.34 -14.65 -5.47
CA ILE A 70 -21.43 -13.74 -5.05
C ILE A 70 -21.48 -12.50 -5.95
N PHE A 71 -20.32 -11.95 -6.32
CA PHE A 71 -20.24 -10.81 -7.25
C PHE A 71 -20.79 -11.18 -8.64
N VAL A 72 -20.41 -12.36 -9.16
CA VAL A 72 -20.84 -12.85 -10.47
C VAL A 72 -22.31 -13.29 -10.47
N SER A 73 -22.84 -13.79 -9.36
CA SER A 73 -24.26 -14.13 -9.23
C SER A 73 -25.17 -12.90 -9.23
N GLY A 74 -24.60 -11.70 -9.04
CA GLY A 74 -25.34 -10.44 -8.99
C GLY A 74 -26.01 -10.17 -7.64
N ASP A 75 -25.70 -10.96 -6.59
CA ASP A 75 -26.16 -10.71 -5.23
C ASP A 75 -25.35 -9.59 -4.58
N LEU A 76 -25.60 -8.36 -5.03
CA LEU A 76 -24.89 -7.17 -4.60
C LEU A 76 -25.18 -6.81 -3.13
N ASP A 77 -26.33 -7.22 -2.60
CA ASP A 77 -26.69 -6.97 -1.20
C ASP A 77 -25.86 -7.84 -0.27
N GLU A 78 -25.70 -9.14 -0.58
CA GLU A 78 -24.77 -10.02 0.14
C GLU A 78 -23.31 -9.55 -0.08
N PHE A 79 -22.96 -9.15 -1.31
CA PHE A 79 -21.63 -8.63 -1.61
C PHE A 79 -21.34 -7.31 -0.88
N GLN A 80 -22.32 -6.47 -0.58
CA GLN A 80 -22.14 -5.23 0.19
C GLN A 80 -22.23 -5.49 1.71
N GLY A 81 -22.96 -6.52 2.12
CA GLY A 81 -23.45 -6.75 3.49
C GLY A 81 -22.43 -7.04 4.60
N GLU A 82 -21.12 -7.02 4.34
CA GLU A 82 -20.12 -7.35 5.38
C GLU A 82 -19.37 -6.16 6.00
N ASN A 83 -19.58 -4.90 5.61
CA ASN A 83 -18.77 -3.81 6.17
C ASN A 83 -19.50 -2.47 6.45
N CYS A 84 -20.81 -2.47 6.73
CA CYS A 84 -21.49 -1.31 7.30
C CYS A 84 -21.20 -1.10 8.81
N GLY A 85 -20.02 -1.51 9.28
CA GLY A 85 -19.66 -1.50 10.70
C GLY A 85 -18.22 -1.90 11.03
N GLY A 86 -17.41 -2.32 10.04
CA GLY A 86 -15.98 -2.40 10.21
C GLY A 86 -15.46 -0.98 10.39
N LYS A 87 -15.13 -0.58 11.62
CA LYS A 87 -14.29 0.61 11.86
C LYS A 87 -13.13 0.47 10.87
N ARG A 88 -12.96 1.41 9.93
CA ARG A 88 -11.65 1.60 9.32
C ARG A 88 -10.69 1.61 10.52
N ASN A 89 -9.77 0.66 10.60
CA ASN A 89 -8.72 0.73 11.60
C ASN A 89 -8.13 2.13 11.38
N ALA A 90 -8.22 2.99 12.40
CA ALA A 90 -7.77 4.36 12.23
C ALA A 90 -6.32 4.28 11.74
N GLU A 91 -6.04 5.00 10.65
CA GLU A 91 -4.70 4.98 10.06
C GLU A 91 -3.73 5.50 11.14
N PHE A 92 -2.47 5.11 11.08
CA PHE A 92 -1.48 5.54 12.10
C PHE A 92 -1.48 7.06 12.32
N TYR A 93 -1.67 7.85 11.25
CA TYR A 93 -1.72 9.31 11.34
C TYR A 93 -3.03 9.87 11.92
N ASP A 94 -4.10 9.08 11.97
CA ASP A 94 -5.33 9.47 12.68
C ASP A 94 -5.07 9.56 14.20
N TYR A 95 -4.14 8.73 14.71
CA TYR A 95 -3.72 8.74 16.12
C TYR A 95 -2.56 9.69 16.38
N PHE A 96 -1.72 9.97 15.37
CA PHE A 96 -0.51 10.77 15.49
C PHE A 96 -0.39 11.81 14.35
N PRO A 97 -1.33 12.77 14.27
CA PRO A 97 -1.34 13.76 13.18
C PRO A 97 -0.12 14.69 13.21
N GLU A 98 0.47 14.92 14.38
CA GLU A 98 1.70 15.70 14.53
C GLU A 98 2.90 14.99 13.86
N ILE A 99 2.97 13.66 13.96
CA ILE A 99 4.01 12.88 13.28
C ILE A 99 3.84 12.98 11.76
N GLU A 100 2.61 13.02 11.26
CA GLU A 100 2.37 13.19 9.82
C GLU A 100 2.92 14.52 9.30
N ASN A 101 2.66 15.61 10.03
CA ASN A 101 3.12 16.95 9.65
C ASN A 101 4.65 17.04 9.64
N ASP A 102 5.29 16.53 10.70
CA ASP A 102 6.75 16.47 10.81
C ASP A 102 7.36 15.60 9.70
N ALA A 103 6.74 14.46 9.40
CA ALA A 103 7.20 13.53 8.36
C ALA A 103 7.08 14.12 6.94
N LYS A 104 6.00 14.87 6.68
CA LYS A 104 5.83 15.65 5.43
C LYS A 104 6.92 16.70 5.30
N GLN A 105 7.16 17.49 6.35
CA GLN A 105 8.18 18.52 6.34
C GLN A 105 9.59 17.91 6.13
N PHE A 106 9.91 16.85 6.87
CA PHE A 106 11.16 16.12 6.71
C PHE A 106 11.35 15.62 5.27
N THR A 107 10.30 15.06 4.67
CA THR A 107 10.31 14.61 3.28
C THR A 107 10.60 15.75 2.32
N LEU A 108 9.89 16.89 2.46
CA LEU A 108 10.09 18.07 1.61
C LEU A 108 11.50 18.62 1.72
N GLU A 109 12.03 18.74 2.94
CA GLU A 109 13.40 19.19 3.20
C GLU A 109 14.42 18.28 2.53
N ARG A 110 14.26 16.95 2.65
CA ARG A 110 15.15 15.97 2.04
C ARG A 110 15.07 15.97 0.52
N CYS A 111 13.88 16.11 -0.05
CA CYS A 111 13.69 16.22 -1.50
C CYS A 111 14.25 17.53 -2.08
N SER A 112 14.29 18.61 -1.31
CA SER A 112 14.85 19.90 -1.73
C SER A 112 16.39 19.93 -1.83
N GLN A 113 17.08 18.88 -1.34
CA GLN A 113 18.53 18.79 -1.36
C GLN A 113 19.08 18.49 -2.76
N LYS A 114 20.26 19.05 -3.08
CA LYS A 114 20.92 18.88 -4.39
C LYS A 114 21.28 17.41 -4.73
N SER A 115 21.42 16.56 -3.72
CA SER A 115 21.68 15.12 -3.87
C SER A 115 20.48 14.32 -3.39
N ALA A 116 19.82 13.60 -4.30
CA ALA A 116 18.62 12.81 -4.03
C ALA A 116 18.95 11.40 -3.47
N ASN A 117 19.57 11.34 -2.28
CA ASN A 117 19.89 10.07 -1.60
C ASN A 117 18.81 9.64 -0.59
N PHE A 118 17.66 10.30 -0.61
CA PHE A 118 16.57 10.08 0.34
C PHE A 118 15.72 8.88 -0.07
N THR A 119 15.48 7.98 0.88
CA THR A 119 14.79 6.71 0.67
C THR A 119 13.64 6.51 1.66
N ALA A 120 12.75 5.56 1.38
CA ALA A 120 11.65 5.22 2.28
C ALA A 120 12.10 4.67 3.64
N ILE A 121 13.28 4.05 3.72
CA ILE A 121 13.85 3.62 5.01
C ILE A 121 14.28 4.82 5.86
N ASP A 122 14.75 5.91 5.25
CA ASP A 122 15.06 7.16 5.98
C ASP A 122 13.80 7.75 6.60
N LEU A 123 12.70 7.77 5.85
CA LEU A 123 11.39 8.20 6.37
C LEU A 123 10.91 7.28 7.50
N ALA A 124 11.00 5.96 7.33
CA ALA A 124 10.59 5.01 8.36
C ALA A 124 11.39 5.20 9.66
N ASN A 125 12.71 5.41 9.56
CA ASN A 125 13.56 5.70 10.71
C ASN A 125 13.21 7.03 11.38
N PHE A 126 12.89 8.07 10.60
CA PHE A 126 12.44 9.36 11.14
C PHE A 126 11.13 9.22 11.92
N ILE A 127 10.12 8.57 11.33
CA ILE A 127 8.82 8.32 11.98
C ILE A 127 9.01 7.51 13.26
N ASN A 128 9.87 6.48 13.21
CA ASN A 128 10.17 5.65 14.36
C ASN A 128 10.77 6.48 15.51
N ALA A 129 11.74 7.34 15.21
CA ALA A 129 12.34 8.23 16.22
C ALA A 129 11.31 9.19 16.82
N LYS A 130 10.49 9.83 15.98
CA LYS A 130 9.44 10.77 16.41
C LYS A 130 8.36 10.10 17.27
N TYR A 131 7.99 8.87 16.94
CA TYR A 131 7.04 8.10 17.72
C TYR A 131 7.53 7.86 19.15
N TYR A 132 8.77 7.39 19.33
CA TYR A 132 9.34 7.14 20.65
C TYR A 132 9.60 8.44 21.43
N GLU A 133 9.99 9.52 20.74
CA GLU A 133 10.11 10.86 21.34
C GLU A 133 8.77 11.33 21.91
N MET A 134 7.68 11.19 21.15
CA MET A 134 6.36 11.69 21.53
C MET A 134 5.68 10.83 22.60
N THR A 135 5.85 9.52 22.53
CA THR A 135 5.19 8.57 23.45
C THR A 135 6.00 8.32 24.73
N ASN A 136 7.26 8.78 24.79
CA ASN A 136 8.22 8.46 25.86
C ASN A 136 8.43 6.96 26.08
N LEU A 137 8.14 6.14 25.08
CA LEU A 137 8.35 4.70 25.14
C LEU A 137 9.82 4.36 24.85
N THR A 138 10.29 3.24 25.41
CA THR A 138 11.63 2.74 25.15
C THR A 138 11.62 1.86 23.90
N LYS A 139 12.58 2.08 22.99
CA LYS A 139 12.70 1.26 21.78
C LYS A 139 13.03 -0.19 22.16
N ASN A 140 12.23 -1.13 21.69
CA ASN A 140 12.51 -2.56 21.86
C ASN A 140 13.79 -2.97 21.11
N ALA A 141 14.52 -3.94 21.65
CA ALA A 141 15.79 -4.42 21.11
C ALA A 141 15.67 -5.04 19.71
N ASP A 142 14.46 -5.48 19.33
CA ASP A 142 14.20 -6.22 18.09
C ASP A 142 14.22 -5.37 16.81
N ASN A 143 14.59 -4.08 16.91
CA ASN A 143 14.74 -3.17 15.76
C ASN A 143 13.51 -3.04 14.85
N VAL A 144 12.32 -3.42 15.35
CA VAL A 144 11.07 -3.33 14.62
C VAL A 144 10.70 -1.86 14.41
N LEU A 145 10.41 -1.49 13.16
CA LEU A 145 9.92 -0.16 12.81
C LEU A 145 8.43 -0.06 13.13
N ILE A 146 8.02 1.03 13.76
CA ILE A 146 6.59 1.30 14.06
C ILE A 146 5.76 1.42 12.78
N ARG A 147 6.38 1.91 11.71
CA ARG A 147 5.78 1.97 10.38
C ARG A 147 6.72 1.26 9.40
N SER A 148 6.17 0.34 8.60
CA SER A 148 6.97 -0.44 7.65
C SER A 148 7.54 0.44 6.54
N VAL A 149 8.63 -0.02 5.91
CA VAL A 149 9.23 0.67 4.75
C VAL A 149 8.22 0.76 3.60
N SER A 150 7.42 -0.30 3.38
CA SER A 150 6.37 -0.33 2.36
C SER A 150 5.31 0.75 2.59
N SER A 151 4.82 0.89 3.83
CA SER A 151 3.88 1.97 4.16
C SER A 151 4.49 3.36 3.98
N CYS A 152 5.78 3.52 4.29
CA CYS A 152 6.49 4.79 4.07
C CYS A 152 6.69 5.11 2.58
N ARG A 153 6.85 4.12 1.70
CA ARG A 153 6.86 4.34 0.23
C ARG A 153 5.54 4.94 -0.25
N LEU A 154 4.41 4.48 0.29
CA LEU A 154 3.09 5.02 -0.05
C LEU A 154 2.93 6.45 0.43
N ASP A 155 3.39 6.75 1.64
CA ASP A 155 3.35 8.11 2.20
C ASP A 155 4.10 9.09 1.29
N LEU A 156 5.30 8.73 0.85
CA LEU A 156 6.09 9.55 -0.07
C LEU A 156 5.37 9.81 -1.40
N ARG A 157 4.67 8.80 -1.93
CA ARG A 157 3.83 8.97 -3.13
C ARG A 157 2.63 9.88 -2.86
N ARG A 158 1.93 9.69 -1.74
CA ARG A 158 0.77 10.53 -1.33
C ARG A 158 1.17 11.99 -1.19
N TRP A 159 2.34 12.26 -0.62
CA TRP A 159 2.84 13.62 -0.40
C TRP A 159 3.46 14.26 -1.66
N SER A 160 3.30 13.63 -2.82
CA SER A 160 3.75 14.17 -4.11
C SER A 160 5.25 14.49 -4.13
N ALA A 161 6.06 13.73 -3.37
CA ALA A 161 7.51 13.78 -3.48
C ALA A 161 7.88 13.28 -4.87
N GLY A 162 8.12 14.20 -5.81
CA GLY A 162 8.54 13.88 -7.16
C GLY A 162 9.92 13.24 -7.14
N PHE A 163 9.99 11.93 -7.30
CA PHE A 163 11.26 11.17 -7.40
C PHE A 163 11.95 11.32 -8.77
N LYS A 164 11.36 12.08 -9.70
CA LYS A 164 12.03 12.44 -10.96
C LYS A 164 12.97 13.60 -10.68
N GLU A 165 14.25 13.25 -10.55
CA GLU A 165 15.44 14.09 -10.75
C GLU A 165 15.20 15.60 -10.65
N ASN A 166 15.78 16.20 -9.61
CA ASN A 166 15.92 17.65 -9.43
C ASN A 166 16.47 18.32 -10.70
N CYS A 167 15.58 18.69 -11.62
CA CYS A 167 15.86 19.63 -12.69
C CYS A 167 15.64 21.05 -12.16
N GLN A 168 16.49 21.49 -11.23
CA GLN A 168 16.71 22.94 -11.08
C GLN A 168 17.50 23.38 -12.31
N TRP A 169 16.82 23.92 -13.31
CA TRP A 169 17.48 24.72 -14.36
C TRP A 169 17.59 26.18 -13.90
N PRO A 170 18.70 26.87 -14.22
CA PRO A 170 18.91 28.29 -13.88
C PRO A 170 17.85 29.23 -14.45
#